data_AF-A0A2T5D945-F1
#
_entry.id   AF-A0A2T5D945-F1
#
_cell.length_a   1.000
_cell.length_b   1.000
_cell.length_c   1.000
_cell.angle_alpha   90.00
_cell.angle_beta   90.00
_cell.angle_gamma   90.00
#
_symmetry.space_group_name_H-M   'P 1'
#
loop_
_entity.id
_entity.type
_entity.pdbx_description
1 polymer ?
#
loop_
_entity_poly.entity_id
_entity_poly.type
_entity_poly.pdbx_seq_one_letter_code
_entity_poly.pdbx_strand_id
1 'polypeptide(L)' 'MNIIQQYEWRYICYEELLEEIWGYGQQLINEVGTDCFSFYVASASGYHTYSYYINKYSI' A
#
# COMPACT_ATOMS: atom_id res chain seq x y z
N MET A 1 -13.48 -1.49 3.25
CA MET A 1 -13.34 -0.22 2.53
C MET A 1 -12.11 0.47 3.09
N ASN A 2 -11.07 0.70 2.29
CA ASN A 2 -9.91 1.39 2.83
C ASN A 2 -10.24 2.88 3.06
N ILE A 3 -9.41 3.58 3.84
CA ILE A 3 -9.64 4.98 4.21
C ILE A 3 -9.68 5.91 2.98
N ILE A 4 -8.93 5.57 1.92
CA ILE A 4 -8.92 6.32 0.65
C ILE A 4 -10.28 6.23 -0.04
N GLN A 5 -10.87 5.04 -0.13
CA GLN A 5 -12.20 4.82 -0.72
C GLN A 5 -13.30 5.50 0.09
N GLN A 6 -13.17 5.53 1.42
CA GLN A 6 -14.11 6.26 2.28
C GLN A 6 -14.06 7.76 1.99
N TYR A 7 -12.87 8.33 1.75
CA TYR A 7 -12.71 9.72 1.34
C TYR A 7 -13.26 10.00 -0.07
N GLU A 8 -12.94 9.14 -1.05
CA GLU A 8 -13.42 9.29 -2.43
C GLU A 8 -14.95 9.26 -2.52
N TRP A 9 -15.61 8.49 -1.65
CA TRP A 9 -17.06 8.41 -1.54
C TRP A 9 -17.67 9.44 -0.56
N ARG A 10 -16.84 10.33 0.00
CA ARG A 10 -17.24 11.41 0.92
C ARG A 10 -17.90 10.94 2.21
N TYR A 11 -17.52 9.75 2.69
CA TYR A 11 -17.90 9.29 4.03
C TYR A 11 -17.08 9.96 5.14
N ILE A 12 -15.88 10.44 4.81
CA ILE A 12 -14.97 11.16 5.71
C ILE A 12 -14.44 12.44 5.04
N CYS A 13 -14.04 13.42 5.83
CA CYS A 13 -13.45 14.66 5.33
C CYS A 13 -11.93 14.55 5.10
N TYR A 14 -11.35 15.59 4.51
CA TYR A 14 -9.92 15.64 4.23
C TYR A 14 -9.07 15.69 5.52
N GLU A 15 -9.55 16.37 6.57
CA GLU A 15 -8.85 16.38 7.85
C GLU A 15 -8.80 14.98 8.50
N GLU A 16 -9.91 14.25 8.49
CA GLU A 16 -9.99 12.86 8.98
C GLU A 16 -9.10 11.92 8.17
N LEU A 17 -9.05 12.09 6.85
CA LEU A 17 -8.13 11.34 5.99
C LEU A 17 -6.66 11.62 6.36
N LEU A 18 -6.30 12.88 6.59
CA LEU A 18 -4.94 13.26 6.97
C LEU A 18 -4.54 12.71 8.34
N GLU A 19 -5.44 12.77 9.31
CA GLU A 19 -5.20 12.27 10.66
C GLU A 19 -4.99 10.75 10.66
N GLU A 20 -5.77 10.02 9.86
CA GLU A 20 -5.62 8.59 9.66
C GLU A 20 -4.33 8.27 8.87
N ILE A 21 -4.05 8.95 7.76
CA ILE A 21 -2.82 8.69 6.98
C ILE A 21 -1.57 9.03 7.80
N TRP A 22 -1.58 10.09 8.60
CA TRP A 22 -0.43 10.49 9.43
C TRP A 22 -0.33 9.69 10.73
N GLY A 23 -1.44 9.34 11.35
CA GLY A 23 -1.50 8.53 12.58
C GLY A 23 -1.14 7.07 12.33
N TYR A 24 -1.56 6.51 11.20
CA TYR A 24 -1.21 5.15 10.78
C TYR A 24 -0.01 5.09 9.83
N GLY A 25 0.57 6.22 9.41
CA GLY A 25 1.62 6.25 8.39
C GLY A 25 2.77 5.29 8.66
N GLN A 26 3.19 5.16 9.92
CA GLN A 26 4.23 4.21 10.31
C GLN A 26 3.75 2.74 10.36
N GLN A 27 2.50 2.49 10.77
CA GLN A 27 1.91 1.14 10.81
C GLN A 27 1.57 0.62 9.41
N LEU A 28 0.96 1.45 8.56
CA LEU A 28 0.68 1.15 7.15
C LEU A 28 1.97 0.94 6.34
N ILE A 29 3.01 1.75 6.57
CA ILE A 29 4.33 1.51 5.96
C ILE A 29 4.90 0.17 6.42
N ASN A 30 4.72 -0.22 7.69
CA ASN A 30 5.15 -1.53 8.18
C ASN A 30 4.40 -2.69 7.50
N GLU A 31 3.08 -2.60 7.34
CA GLU A 31 2.29 -3.64 6.67
C GLU A 31 2.68 -3.75 5.19
N VAL A 32 2.65 -2.63 4.45
CA VAL A 32 3.04 -2.61 3.03
C VAL A 32 4.50 -3.03 2.85
N GLY A 33 5.40 -2.60 3.73
CA GLY A 33 6.81 -2.99 3.73
C GLY A 33 7.01 -4.48 3.98
N THR A 34 6.24 -5.06 4.90
CA THR A 34 6.26 -6.50 5.21
C THR A 34 5.74 -7.33 4.04
N ASP A 35 4.67 -6.88 3.38
CA ASP A 35 4.14 -7.54 2.18
C ASP A 35 5.13 -7.48 1.02
N CYS A 36 5.74 -6.31 0.77
CA CYS A 36 6.78 -6.15 -0.23
C CYS A 36 7.96 -7.09 0.04
N PHE A 37 8.45 -7.10 1.29
CA PHE A 37 9.57 -7.95 1.70
C PHE A 37 9.25 -9.43 1.47
N SER A 38 8.08 -9.88 1.92
CA SER A 38 7.63 -11.26 1.77
C SER A 38 7.52 -11.69 0.30
N PHE A 39 7.01 -10.80 -0.56
CA PHE A 39 6.93 -11.03 -2.00
C PHE A 39 8.32 -11.20 -2.64
N TYR A 40 9.27 -10.32 -2.34
CA TYR A 40 10.60 -10.42 -2.93
C TYR A 40 11.40 -11.64 -2.43
N VAL A 41 11.21 -12.03 -1.16
CA VAL A 41 11.78 -13.28 -0.63
C VAL A 41 11.22 -14.50 -1.36
N ALA A 42 9.91 -14.54 -1.60
CA ALA A 42 9.26 -15.61 -2.35
C ALA A 42 9.76 -15.68 -3.81
N SER A 43 9.93 -14.52 -4.46
CA SER A 43 10.50 -14.45 -5.81
C SER A 43 11.94 -14.95 -5.86
N ALA A 44 12.80 -14.50 -4.94
CA ALA A 44 14.20 -14.92 -4.86
C ALA A 44 14.36 -16.42 -4.57
N SER A 45 13.38 -17.02 -3.89
CA SER A 45 13.31 -18.45 -3.61
C SER A 45 12.73 -19.27 -4.78
N GLY A 46 12.31 -18.63 -5.87
CA GLY A 46 11.80 -19.28 -7.08
C GLY A 46 10.31 -19.64 -7.03
N TYR A 47 9.55 -19.17 -6.03
CA TYR A 47 8.11 -19.46 -5.95
C TYR A 47 7.28 -18.71 -7.01
N HIS A 48 7.77 -17.57 -7.50
CA HIS A 48 7.18 -16.85 -8.63
C HIS A 48 8.17 -15.91 -9.34
N THR A 49 7.82 -15.50 -10.55
CA THR A 49 8.62 -14.58 -11.40
C THR A 49 7.96 -13.20 -11.59
N TYR A 50 6.83 -12.96 -10.93
CA TYR A 50 6.12 -11.67 -10.99
C TYR A 50 6.91 -10.53 -10.33
N SER A 51 6.72 -9.31 -10.83
CA SER A 51 7.27 -8.08 -10.23
C SER A 51 6.19 -7.37 -9.41
N TYR A 52 6.55 -6.89 -8.20
CA TYR A 52 5.61 -6.21 -7.31
C TYR A 52 5.31 -4.79 -7.83
N TYR A 53 4.11 -4.57 -8.35
CA TYR A 53 3.52 -3.26 -8.68
C TYR A 53 4.42 -2.22 -9.40
N ILE A 54 5.41 -2.62 -10.20
CA ILE A 54 6.05 -1.70 -11.14
C ILE A 54 5.19 -1.68 -12.41
N ASN A 55 4.18 -0.81 -12.45
CA ASN A 55 3.65 -0.38 -13.74
C ASN A 55 4.81 0.35 -14.44
N LYS A 56 5.42 -0.30 -15.43
CA LYS A 56 6.28 0.38 -16.38
C LYS A 56 5.38 1.32 -17.18
N TYR A 57 5.20 2.54 -16.70
CA TYR A 57 4.76 3.62 -17.57
C TYR A 57 5.88 3.83 -18.58
N SER A 58 5.78 3.18 -19.74
CA SER A 58 6.60 3.59 -20.89
C SER A 58 6.12 4.98 -21.30
N ILE A 59 7.04 5.95 -21.27
CA ILE A 59 6.87 7.24 -21.92
C ILE A 59 6.97 7.03 -23.43
#